data_AF-A0A4T0PTJ9-F1
#
_entry.id   AF-A0A4T0PTJ9-F1
#
_cell.length_a   1.000
_cell.length_b   1.000
_cell.length_c   1.000
_cell.angle_alpha   90.00
_cell.angle_beta   90.00
_cell.angle_gamma   90.00
#
_symmetry.space_group_name_H-M   'P 1'
#
loop_
_entity.id
_entity.type
_entity.pdbx_description
1 polymer ?
#
loop_
_entity_poly.entity_id
_entity_poly.type
_entity_poly.pdbx_seq_one_letter_code
_entity_poly.pdbx_strand_id
1 'polypeptide(L)'
;MEDLFSILIAVGAIYGFYRWFSSASSYSLPSNSNGLSNIRQADVQALRTLFPQIDNASLVYDLVQTRSIERTAENVLRRGRLAQPPSGFTLPSHLDVEPLTETLTTSRAATGKDASNLIEKYHLKDKDSTAINPSASWGNTTTEREKAFKDRKAKMILEARKKLIDKKKSEIL
;
A
#
# COMPACT_ATOMS: atom_id res chain seq x y z
N MET A 1 -11.32 9.57 -60.08
CA MET A 1 -10.92 8.29 -59.45
C MET A 1 -10.33 8.51 -58.05
N GLU A 2 -9.86 9.73 -57.76
CA GLU A 2 -9.28 10.18 -56.49
C GLU A 2 -10.18 9.98 -55.25
N ASP A 3 -11.49 10.20 -55.37
CA ASP A 3 -12.41 10.04 -54.21
C ASP A 3 -12.49 8.60 -53.70
N LEU A 4 -12.35 7.63 -54.59
CA LEU A 4 -12.37 6.21 -54.24
C LEU A 4 -11.13 5.82 -53.43
N PHE A 5 -9.97 6.39 -53.74
CA PHE A 5 -8.73 6.20 -53.00
C PHE A 5 -8.78 6.84 -51.61
N SER A 6 -9.34 8.06 -51.50
CA SER A 6 -9.54 8.73 -50.22
C SER A 6 -10.49 7.96 -49.30
N ILE A 7 -11.56 7.40 -49.85
CA ILE A 7 -12.50 6.53 -49.11
C ILE A 7 -11.82 5.25 -48.62
N LEU A 8 -11.01 4.60 -49.47
CA LEU A 8 -10.31 3.36 -49.12
C LEU A 8 -9.29 3.58 -48.00
N ILE A 9 -8.57 4.71 -48.04
CA ILE A 9 -7.62 5.11 -47.00
C ILE A 9 -8.35 5.45 -45.69
N ALA A 10 -9.48 6.16 -45.76
CA ALA A 10 -10.26 6.50 -44.57
C ALA A 10 -10.82 5.26 -43.86
N VAL A 11 -11.37 4.30 -44.62
CA VAL A 11 -11.87 3.03 -44.07
C VAL A 11 -10.73 2.20 -43.48
N GLY A 12 -9.57 2.15 -44.15
CA GLY A 12 -8.38 1.47 -43.64
C GLY A 12 -7.84 2.08 -42.35
N ALA A 13 -7.82 3.41 -42.24
CA ALA A 13 -7.40 4.12 -41.04
C ALA A 13 -8.36 3.89 -39.86
N ILE A 14 -9.67 3.91 -40.11
CA ILE A 14 -10.69 3.60 -39.09
C ILE A 14 -10.57 2.16 -38.64
N TYR A 15 -10.43 1.21 -39.57
CA TYR A 15 -10.25 -0.21 -39.24
C TYR A 15 -8.95 -0.44 -38.48
N GLY A 16 -7.85 0.20 -38.89
CA GLY A 16 -6.57 0.14 -38.19
C GLY A 16 -6.64 0.71 -36.78
N PHE A 17 -7.34 1.83 -36.58
CA PHE A 17 -7.56 2.43 -35.27
C PHE A 17 -8.47 1.57 -34.39
N TYR A 18 -9.56 1.04 -34.96
CA TYR A 18 -10.47 0.15 -34.26
C TYR A 18 -9.80 -1.18 -33.90
N ARG A 19 -8.96 -1.70 -34.81
CA ARG A 19 -8.15 -2.91 -34.57
C ARG A 19 -7.08 -2.64 -33.54
N TRP A 20 -6.37 -1.52 -33.57
CA TRP A 20 -5.34 -1.19 -32.58
C TRP A 20 -5.96 -0.95 -31.19
N PHE A 21 -7.10 -0.26 -31.14
CA PHE A 21 -7.86 -0.04 -29.91
C PHE A 21 -8.53 -1.33 -29.40
N SER A 22 -8.88 -2.28 -30.28
CA SER A 22 -9.52 -3.56 -29.91
C SER A 22 -8.55 -4.76 -29.83
N SER A 23 -7.27 -4.63 -30.20
CA SER A 23 -6.31 -5.77 -30.23
C SER A 23 -5.59 -6.01 -28.90
N ALA A 24 -6.04 -5.43 -27.80
CA ALA A 24 -5.59 -5.83 -26.47
C ALA A 24 -6.35 -7.07 -25.92
N SER A 25 -6.86 -7.93 -26.80
CA SER A 25 -7.43 -9.24 -26.41
C SER A 25 -6.68 -10.36 -27.12
N SER A 26 -5.43 -10.55 -26.70
CA SER A 26 -4.77 -11.84 -26.80
C SER A 26 -5.61 -12.85 -26.02
N TYR A 27 -6.12 -13.87 -26.71
CA TYR A 27 -6.71 -15.05 -26.08
C TYR A 27 -5.60 -15.86 -25.41
N SER A 28 -5.10 -15.39 -24.27
CA SER A 28 -4.53 -16.25 -23.25
C SER A 28 -5.66 -16.63 -22.31
N LEU A 29 -5.82 -17.93 -22.04
CA LEU A 29 -6.75 -18.42 -21.03
C LEU A 29 -6.63 -17.54 -19.77
N PRO A 30 -7.74 -17.00 -19.24
CA PRO A 30 -7.67 -16.16 -18.06
C PRO A 30 -7.33 -17.05 -16.87
N SER A 31 -6.05 -17.14 -16.53
CA SER A 31 -5.70 -17.31 -15.13
C SER A 31 -6.33 -16.12 -14.43
N ASN A 32 -7.30 -16.40 -13.55
CA ASN A 32 -8.11 -15.43 -12.83
C ASN A 32 -7.28 -14.70 -11.75
N SER A 33 -6.13 -14.16 -12.14
CA SER A 33 -5.14 -13.50 -11.28
C SER A 33 -5.29 -11.97 -11.29
N ASN A 34 -6.03 -11.40 -12.24
CA ASN A 34 -6.29 -9.95 -12.31
C ASN A 34 -7.16 -9.42 -11.15
N GLY A 35 -7.92 -10.28 -10.46
CA GLY A 35 -8.67 -9.87 -9.26
C GLY A 35 -7.78 -9.71 -8.03
N LEU A 36 -6.69 -10.47 -7.97
CA LEU A 36 -5.81 -10.60 -6.81
C LEU A 36 -4.75 -9.50 -6.76
N SER A 37 -4.34 -8.93 -7.90
CA SER A 37 -3.31 -7.89 -7.99
C SER A 37 -3.67 -6.57 -7.30
N ASN A 38 -4.97 -6.31 -7.12
CA ASN A 38 -5.46 -5.05 -6.55
C ASN A 38 -5.68 -5.14 -5.04
N ILE A 39 -5.45 -6.30 -4.44
CA ILE A 39 -5.63 -6.52 -3.01
C ILE A 39 -4.32 -6.18 -2.30
N ARG A 40 -4.39 -5.29 -1.31
CA ARG A 40 -3.22 -4.99 -0.50
C ARG A 40 -3.10 -6.02 0.61
N GLN A 41 -1.89 -6.46 0.88
CA GLN A 41 -1.61 -7.34 2.01
C GLN A 41 -2.08 -6.75 3.36
N ALA A 42 -2.01 -5.42 3.51
CA ALA A 42 -2.49 -4.72 4.70
C ALA A 42 -3.99 -4.92 4.95
N ASP A 43 -4.78 -5.07 3.88
CA ASP A 43 -6.22 -5.21 3.95
C ASP A 43 -6.60 -6.60 4.48
N VAL A 44 -5.93 -7.64 3.96
CA VAL A 44 -6.03 -9.02 4.44
C VAL A 44 -5.55 -9.14 5.88
N GLN A 45 -4.43 -8.48 6.22
CA GLN A 45 -3.89 -8.47 7.57
C GLN A 45 -4.86 -7.83 8.58
N ALA A 46 -5.48 -6.69 8.23
CA ALA A 46 -6.48 -6.06 9.09
C ALA A 46 -7.67 -6.99 9.35
N LEU A 47 -8.21 -7.62 8.30
CA LEU A 47 -9.30 -8.60 8.44
C LEU A 47 -8.89 -9.80 9.29
N ARG A 48 -7.65 -10.28 9.14
CA ARG A 48 -7.10 -11.38 9.94
C ARG A 48 -7.02 -11.02 11.42
N THR A 49 -6.68 -9.77 11.77
CA THR A 49 -6.67 -9.31 13.17
C THR A 49 -8.07 -9.22 13.77
N LEU A 50 -9.09 -8.88 12.98
CA LEU A 50 -10.48 -8.81 13.45
C LEU A 50 -11.14 -10.18 13.54
N PHE A 51 -10.81 -11.07 12.60
CA PHE A 51 -11.47 -12.36 12.42
C PHE A 51 -10.45 -13.51 12.36
N PRO A 52 -9.75 -13.81 13.46
CA PRO A 52 -8.76 -14.90 13.49
C PRO A 52 -9.38 -16.28 13.22
N GLN A 53 -10.67 -16.46 13.51
CA GLN A 53 -11.41 -17.70 13.26
C GLN A 53 -11.75 -17.94 11.78
N ILE A 54 -11.57 -16.96 10.89
CA ILE A 54 -11.93 -17.10 9.47
C ILE A 54 -10.69 -17.43 8.65
N ASP A 55 -10.86 -18.36 7.73
CA ASP A 55 -9.84 -18.80 6.81
C ASP A 55 -9.37 -17.67 5.88
N ASN A 56 -8.05 -17.60 5.65
CA ASN A 56 -7.41 -16.56 4.84
C ASN A 56 -7.90 -16.61 3.39
N ALA A 57 -8.03 -17.81 2.81
CA ALA A 57 -8.49 -17.98 1.44
C ALA A 57 -9.91 -17.43 1.21
N SER A 58 -10.77 -17.62 2.20
CA SER A 58 -12.14 -17.10 2.17
C SER A 58 -12.18 -15.57 2.28
N LEU A 59 -11.31 -14.97 3.09
CA LEU A 59 -11.18 -13.51 3.21
C LEU A 59 -10.69 -12.88 1.92
N VAL A 60 -9.63 -13.44 1.32
CA VAL A 60 -9.09 -12.94 0.05
C VAL A 60 -10.13 -13.07 -1.05
N TYR A 61 -10.85 -14.18 -1.12
CA TYR A 61 -11.91 -14.40 -2.11
C TYR A 61 -13.06 -13.38 -1.99
N ASP A 62 -13.58 -13.13 -0.78
CA ASP A 62 -14.62 -12.12 -0.58
C ASP A 62 -14.10 -10.70 -0.84
N LEU A 63 -12.82 -10.44 -0.55
CA LEU A 63 -12.19 -9.16 -0.83
C LEU A 63 -11.99 -8.91 -2.33
N VAL A 64 -11.72 -9.95 -3.13
CA VAL A 64 -11.74 -9.87 -4.61
C VAL A 64 -13.12 -9.45 -5.11
N GLN A 65 -14.18 -9.99 -4.49
CA GLN A 65 -15.56 -9.77 -4.90
C GLN A 65 -16.09 -8.40 -4.47
N THR A 66 -15.83 -8.00 -3.24
CA THR A 66 -16.36 -6.77 -2.64
C THR A 66 -15.49 -5.55 -2.92
N ARG A 67 -14.18 -5.75 -3.16
CA ARG A 67 -13.16 -4.70 -3.34
C ARG A 67 -13.07 -3.71 -2.16
N SER A 68 -13.61 -4.05 -1.00
CA SER A 68 -13.63 -3.19 0.20
C SER A 68 -13.54 -4.04 1.46
N ILE A 69 -12.66 -3.60 2.36
CA ILE A 69 -12.44 -4.23 3.67
C ILE A 69 -13.70 -4.13 4.51
N GLU A 70 -14.32 -2.95 4.51
CA GLU A 70 -15.51 -2.63 5.29
C GLU A 70 -16.66 -3.54 4.87
N ARG A 71 -16.89 -3.68 3.56
CA ARG A 71 -17.93 -4.59 3.05
C ARG A 71 -17.65 -6.06 3.39
N THR A 72 -16.37 -6.46 3.33
CA THR A 72 -15.96 -7.82 3.70
C THR A 72 -16.20 -8.07 5.19
N ALA A 73 -15.83 -7.12 6.05
CA ALA A 73 -16.07 -7.19 7.49
C ALA A 73 -17.57 -7.23 7.84
N GLU A 74 -18.39 -6.41 7.17
CA GLU A 74 -19.84 -6.44 7.33
C GLU A 74 -20.46 -7.76 6.86
N ASN A 75 -19.96 -8.34 5.76
CA ASN A 75 -20.40 -9.66 5.29
C ASN A 75 -20.07 -10.75 6.30
N VAL A 76 -18.85 -10.71 6.86
CA VAL A 76 -18.42 -11.59 7.93
C VAL A 76 -19.35 -11.48 9.14
N LEU A 77 -19.61 -10.27 9.62
CA LEU A 77 -20.45 -10.03 10.79
C LEU A 77 -21.91 -10.46 10.56
N ARG A 78 -22.47 -10.15 9.38
CA ARG A 78 -23.86 -10.47 9.05
C ARG A 78 -24.09 -11.97 8.88
N ARG A 79 -23.15 -12.68 8.26
CA ARG A 79 -23.31 -14.10 7.89
C ARG A 79 -22.64 -15.06 8.86
N GLY A 80 -21.72 -14.57 9.69
CA GLY A 80 -20.86 -15.37 10.57
C GLY A 80 -19.83 -16.24 9.85
N ARG A 81 -19.87 -16.31 8.51
CA ARG A 81 -18.97 -17.09 7.65
C ARG A 81 -18.95 -16.52 6.23
N LEU A 82 -17.82 -16.67 5.55
CA LEU A 82 -17.64 -16.24 4.17
C LEU A 82 -17.92 -17.37 3.17
N ALA A 83 -18.14 -17.01 1.91
CA ALA A 83 -18.28 -17.97 0.84
C ALA A 83 -16.97 -18.75 0.67
N GLN A 84 -17.08 -20.08 0.61
CA GLN A 84 -15.92 -20.92 0.42
C GLN A 84 -15.37 -20.70 -0.99
N PRO A 85 -14.06 -20.44 -1.14
CA PRO A 85 -13.48 -20.23 -2.45
C PRO A 85 -13.62 -21.49 -3.31
N PRO A 86 -13.77 -21.36 -4.65
CA PRO A 86 -13.77 -22.50 -5.56
C PRO A 86 -12.49 -23.34 -5.42
N SER A 87 -12.57 -24.64 -5.68
CA SER A 87 -11.45 -25.59 -5.53
C SER A 87 -10.21 -25.30 -6.40
N GLY A 88 -10.30 -24.39 -7.37
CA GLY A 88 -9.17 -23.90 -8.18
C GLY A 88 -8.60 -22.54 -7.75
N PHE A 89 -9.05 -21.99 -6.62
CA PHE A 89 -8.57 -20.70 -6.13
C PHE A 89 -7.18 -20.84 -5.49
N THR A 90 -6.17 -20.24 -6.13
CA THR A 90 -4.80 -20.22 -5.62
C THR A 90 -4.50 -18.88 -4.98
N LEU A 91 -4.09 -18.91 -3.71
CA LEU A 91 -3.66 -17.71 -3.03
C LEU A 91 -2.24 -17.37 -3.48
N PRO A 92 -2.00 -16.13 -3.91
CA PRO A 92 -0.64 -15.70 -4.16
C PRO A 92 0.08 -15.54 -2.81
N SER A 93 1.33 -15.98 -2.73
CA SER A 93 2.10 -16.11 -1.48
C SER A 93 2.25 -14.81 -0.67
N HIS A 94 2.02 -13.65 -1.28
CA HIS A 94 2.06 -12.35 -0.60
C HIS A 94 0.78 -12.02 0.18
N LEU A 95 -0.32 -12.74 -0.07
CA LEU A 95 -1.59 -12.58 0.65
C LEU A 95 -1.79 -13.65 1.71
N ASP A 96 -0.92 -14.65 1.74
CA ASP A 96 -0.91 -15.66 2.79
C ASP A 96 -0.38 -15.02 4.09
N VAL A 97 -1.28 -14.82 5.05
CA VAL A 97 -0.99 -14.23 6.36
C VAL A 97 -1.18 -15.33 7.39
N GLU A 98 -0.06 -15.85 7.89
CA GLU A 98 -0.01 -16.87 8.93
C GLU A 98 -0.78 -16.40 10.19
N PRO A 99 -1.52 -17.29 10.89
CA PRO A 99 -2.13 -16.96 12.17
C PRO A 99 -1.09 -16.36 13.13
N LEU A 100 -1.39 -15.16 13.62
CA LEU A 100 -0.63 -14.51 14.68
C LEU A 100 -0.82 -15.29 15.98
N THR A 101 0.01 -16.30 16.20
CA THR A 101 0.32 -16.72 17.58
C THR A 101 0.96 -15.52 18.26
N GLU A 102 0.30 -14.99 19.29
CA GLU A 102 0.68 -13.75 19.98
C GLU A 102 2.18 -13.69 20.28
N THR A 103 2.91 -12.98 19.43
CA THR A 103 4.21 -12.45 19.76
C THR A 103 4.20 -10.99 19.34
N LEU A 104 3.93 -10.15 20.34
CA LEU A 104 4.14 -8.71 20.31
C LEU A 104 5.56 -8.42 19.77
N THR A 105 5.69 -8.21 18.46
CA THR A 105 6.95 -7.79 17.86
C THR A 105 6.69 -6.64 16.91
N THR A 106 6.83 -5.44 17.47
CA THR A 106 7.12 -4.23 16.70
C THR A 106 8.51 -4.37 16.08
N SER A 107 8.62 -4.92 14.88
CA SER A 107 9.88 -4.89 14.14
C SER A 107 9.64 -4.87 12.64
N ARG A 108 9.34 -3.67 12.12
CA ARG A 108 9.67 -3.34 10.74
C ARG A 108 11.19 -3.20 10.65
N ALA A 109 11.88 -4.32 10.47
CA ALA A 109 13.30 -4.35 10.17
C ALA A 109 13.53 -3.70 8.79
N ALA A 110 14.11 -2.51 8.80
CA ALA A 110 14.66 -1.90 7.60
C ALA A 110 16.02 -2.56 7.34
N THR A 111 16.10 -3.39 6.31
CA THR A 111 17.37 -3.83 5.72
C THR A 111 18.08 -2.63 5.12
N GLY A 112 19.09 -2.11 5.82
CA GLY A 112 19.94 -1.03 5.34
C GLY A 112 20.96 -0.65 6.41
N LYS A 113 22.23 -0.94 6.13
CA LYS A 113 23.45 -0.64 6.91
C LYS A 113 23.23 0.32 8.09
N ASP A 114 23.41 -0.22 9.28
CA ASP A 114 23.73 0.37 10.58
C ASP A 114 23.92 1.90 10.60
N ALA A 115 22.83 2.65 10.42
CA ALA A 115 22.82 4.01 10.92
C ALA A 115 22.69 3.91 12.44
N SER A 116 23.84 3.88 13.12
CA SER A 116 23.96 3.70 14.58
C SER A 116 23.06 4.67 15.36
N ASN A 117 22.74 5.82 14.75
CA ASN A 117 21.86 6.84 15.32
C ASN A 117 20.90 7.44 14.29
N LEU A 118 19.69 7.78 14.75
CA LEU A 118 18.68 8.53 13.97
C LEU A 118 19.21 9.86 13.41
N ILE A 119 20.14 10.49 14.12
CA ILE A 119 20.76 11.76 13.70
C ILE A 119 21.64 11.56 12.46
N GLU A 120 22.37 10.44 12.37
CA GLU A 120 23.13 10.08 11.17
C GLU A 120 22.20 9.68 10.03
N LYS A 121 21.20 8.84 10.33
CA LYS A 121 20.23 8.36 9.33
C LYS A 121 19.53 9.50 8.57
N TYR A 122 19.26 10.61 9.25
CA TYR A 122 18.57 11.76 8.69
C TYR A 122 19.48 12.97 8.45
N HIS A 123 20.81 12.82 8.57
CA HIS A 123 21.79 13.89 8.38
C HIS A 123 21.45 15.17 9.17
N LEU A 124 21.09 15.02 10.45
CA LEU A 124 20.61 16.10 11.32
C LEU A 124 21.71 16.69 12.22
N LYS A 125 22.99 16.49 11.90
CA LYS A 125 24.10 16.89 12.78
C LYS A 125 24.24 18.41 12.90
N ASP A 126 23.98 19.12 11.80
CA ASP A 126 24.14 20.58 11.70
C ASP A 126 22.84 21.35 11.87
N LYS A 127 21.73 20.66 12.19
CA LYS A 127 20.39 21.26 12.25
C LYS A 127 19.89 21.39 13.69
N ASP A 128 19.50 22.61 14.05
CA ASP A 128 18.82 22.89 15.32
C ASP A 128 17.31 22.76 15.21
N SER A 129 16.68 22.30 16.30
CA SER A 129 15.21 22.12 16.37
C SER A 129 14.43 23.42 16.10
N THR A 130 15.00 24.57 16.47
CA THR A 130 14.40 25.90 16.28
C THR A 130 14.46 26.36 14.82
N ALA A 131 15.43 25.88 14.04
CA ALA A 131 15.59 26.24 12.63
C ALA A 131 14.59 25.52 11.71
N ILE A 132 13.95 24.44 12.20
CA ILE A 132 12.98 23.66 11.43
C ILE A 132 11.57 24.07 11.87
N ASN A 133 10.91 24.88 11.05
CA ASN A 133 9.51 25.25 11.26
C ASN A 133 8.62 24.61 10.18
N PRO A 134 8.15 23.36 10.40
CA PRO A 134 7.31 22.70 9.41
C PRO A 134 5.95 23.41 9.35
N SER A 135 5.48 23.71 8.15
CA SER A 135 4.13 24.26 7.95
C SER A 135 3.08 23.30 8.48
N ALA A 136 2.07 23.81 9.19
CA ALA A 136 0.95 23.00 9.69
C ALA A 136 0.03 22.50 8.56
N SER A 137 0.04 23.17 7.41
CA SER A 137 -0.74 22.79 6.23
C SER A 137 -0.08 21.65 5.46
N TRP A 138 -0.91 20.78 4.89
CA TRP A 138 -0.47 19.72 3.99
C TRP A 138 -0.14 20.36 2.64
N GLY A 139 1.05 20.08 2.09
CA GLY A 139 1.45 20.60 0.77
C GLY A 139 0.42 20.26 -0.31
N ASN A 140 0.24 21.18 -1.27
CA ASN A 140 -0.69 21.01 -2.39
C ASN A 140 -0.11 20.08 -3.45
N THR A 141 1.22 19.96 -3.50
CA THR A 141 1.93 19.03 -4.37
C THR A 141 2.54 17.87 -3.58
N THR A 142 2.76 16.73 -4.24
CA THR A 142 3.38 15.55 -3.64
C THR A 142 4.78 15.85 -3.08
N THR A 143 5.55 16.66 -3.80
CA THR A 143 6.92 17.04 -3.43
C THR A 143 6.96 17.96 -2.21
N GLU A 144 6.07 18.95 -2.14
CA GLU A 144 5.92 19.81 -0.95
C GLU A 144 5.50 19.00 0.27
N ARG A 145 4.55 18.07 0.10
CA ARG A 145 4.07 17.21 1.18
C ARG A 145 5.18 16.30 1.71
N GLU A 146 5.98 15.72 0.81
CA GLU A 146 7.13 14.90 1.21
C GLU A 146 8.15 15.72 2.01
N LYS A 147 8.46 16.95 1.56
CA LYS A 147 9.35 17.88 2.27
C LYS A 147 8.79 18.22 3.67
N ALA A 148 7.52 18.58 3.76
CA ALA A 148 6.87 18.89 5.04
C ALA A 148 6.93 17.71 6.02
N PHE A 149 6.75 16.47 5.54
CA PHE A 149 6.91 15.29 6.37
C PHE A 149 8.35 15.05 6.81
N LYS A 150 9.33 15.25 5.93
CA LYS A 150 10.76 15.16 6.28
C LYS A 150 11.14 16.18 7.36
N ASP A 151 10.70 17.43 7.20
CA ASP A 151 10.96 18.50 8.17
C ASP A 151 10.30 18.22 9.52
N ARG A 152 9.03 17.77 9.53
CA ARG A 152 8.34 17.40 10.77
C ARG A 152 9.00 16.23 11.50
N LYS A 153 9.48 15.22 10.76
CA LYS A 153 10.25 14.10 11.33
C LYS A 153 11.58 14.57 11.91
N ALA A 154 12.31 15.41 11.19
CA ALA A 154 13.57 15.98 11.66
C ALA A 154 13.39 16.76 12.96
N LYS A 155 12.38 17.63 13.03
CA LYS A 155 12.05 18.40 14.24
C LYS A 155 11.74 17.48 15.43
N MET A 156 10.88 16.48 15.22
CA MET A 156 10.50 15.51 16.25
C MET A 156 11.73 14.79 16.83
N ILE A 157 12.66 14.35 15.97
CA ILE A 157 13.88 13.66 16.40
C ILE A 157 14.76 14.56 17.27
N LEU A 158 14.94 15.82 16.88
CA LEU A 158 15.75 16.78 17.62
C LEU A 158 15.11 17.15 18.97
N GLU A 159 13.80 17.37 19.01
CA GLU A 159 13.06 17.63 20.24
C GLU A 159 13.09 16.43 21.20
N ALA A 160 12.91 15.21 20.67
CA ALA A 160 13.02 13.99 21.47
C ALA A 160 14.41 13.84 22.08
N ARG A 161 15.47 14.12 21.32
CA ARG A 161 16.85 14.13 21.83
C ARG A 161 17.01 15.13 22.97
N LYS A 162 16.50 16.35 22.82
CA LYS A 162 16.57 17.38 23.86
C LYS A 162 15.87 16.90 25.14
N LYS A 163 14.62 16.42 25.03
CA LYS A 163 13.85 15.89 26.16
C LYS A 163 14.55 14.73 26.87
N LEU A 164 15.21 13.84 26.12
CA LEU A 164 15.96 12.72 26.67
C LEU A 164 17.15 13.22 27.49
N ILE A 165 17.92 14.18 26.98
CA ILE A 165 19.05 14.78 27.69
C ILE A 165 18.58 15.47 28.97
N ASP A 166 17.49 16.25 28.90
CA ASP A 166 16.92 16.94 30.07
C ASP A 166 16.47 15.94 31.15
N LYS A 167 15.79 14.85 30.74
CA LYS A 167 15.38 13.77 31.65
C LYS A 167 16.57 13.08 32.30
N LYS A 168 17.61 12.75 31.53
CA LYS A 168 18.84 12.16 32.09
C LYS A 168 19.52 13.11 33.07
N LYS A 169 19.53 14.41 32.79
CA LYS A 169 20.10 15.41 33.69
C LYS A 169 19.32 15.51 35.01
N SER A 170 17.99 15.44 34.97
CA SER A 170 17.17 15.45 36.18
C SER A 170 17.25 14.17 37.00
N GLU A 171 17.55 13.02 36.38
CA GLU A 171 17.70 11.74 37.09
C GLU A 171 19.05 11.62 37.82
N ILE A 172 20.03 12.46 37.48
CA ILE A 172 21.38 12.45 38.06
C ILE A 172 21.49 13.44 39.26
N LEU A 173 20.52 14.36 39.40
CA LEU A 173 20.42 15.34 40.49
C LEU A 173 19.44 14.87 41.57
#